data_AF-A0A409Y552-F1
#
_entry.id   AF-A0A409Y552-F1
#
_cell.length_a   1.000
_cell.length_b   1.000
_cell.length_c   1.000
_cell.angle_alpha   90.00
_cell.angle_beta   90.00
_cell.angle_gamma   90.00
#
_symmetry.space_group_name_H-M   'P 1'
#
loop_
_entity.id
_entity.type
_entity.pdbx_description
1 polymer ?
#
loop_
_entity_poly.entity_id
_entity_poly.type
_entity_poly.pdbx_seq_one_letter_code
_entity_poly.pdbx_strand_id
1 'polypeptide(L)'
;MPKRQRFYSIFSPPSLSMSELVKTTLDHDSTDLLIEKWLEHHNTGHDAYHEWFRDVRERRHEHFGKQIIAWNKGMFAPENVFCRTVDTGRLIPLDRTWTTHVYHHHSMQERRRSMMPVVLTMLPELMLLRGMHDSGCDEIYIIVTDLKRQEMDDVTEYFKYACKYCFGRSCKPSIERQIQQEHMRLTHTLHRQHRTPCFPQIDLAVRAILYEKRPRFIVLFSYQTTSYSQIFFTHPSYVPDEDIFYDYPTGCPNPCCTDDCEMIRFPRRGLETASVLQIKTKERRKCVKAKEMCNWIDCDVTFGEYPAQNMSASGSSDGSEASVDSSHERPKNLGQVCSKCKLVKYCSAEHQRNDWEEHKRVCVKPPC
;
A
#
# COMPACT_ATOMS: atom_id res chain seq x y z
N MET A 1 39.20 -7.08 -13.40
CA MET A 1 38.38 -6.99 -14.62
C MET A 1 37.22 -6.02 -14.36
N PRO A 2 37.00 -4.99 -15.18
CA PRO A 2 35.85 -4.11 -15.02
C PRO A 2 34.56 -4.93 -15.20
N LYS A 3 33.63 -4.83 -14.25
CA LYS A 3 32.31 -5.50 -14.35
C LYS A 3 31.64 -5.02 -15.63
N ARG A 4 31.34 -5.92 -16.58
CA ARG A 4 30.50 -5.60 -17.75
C ARG A 4 29.23 -4.90 -17.26
N GLN A 5 28.99 -3.67 -17.71
CA GLN A 5 27.73 -2.98 -17.46
C GLN A 5 26.60 -3.87 -17.98
N ARG A 6 25.70 -4.26 -17.08
CA ARG A 6 24.50 -5.01 -17.48
C ARG A 6 23.59 -4.04 -18.21
N PHE A 7 23.25 -4.36 -19.45
CA PHE A 7 22.25 -3.62 -20.20
C PHE A 7 20.86 -3.87 -19.60
N TYR A 8 20.04 -2.83 -19.59
CA TYR A 8 18.65 -2.96 -19.18
C TYR A 8 17.90 -3.90 -20.13
N SER A 9 17.16 -4.85 -19.57
CA SER A 9 16.25 -5.71 -20.32
C SER A 9 14.92 -5.81 -19.59
N ILE A 10 13.85 -5.67 -20.36
CA ILE A 10 12.45 -5.66 -19.89
C ILE A 10 12.09 -6.97 -19.16
N PHE A 11 12.70 -8.08 -19.56
CA PHE A 11 12.33 -9.42 -19.11
C PHE A 11 13.29 -10.00 -18.06
N SER A 12 14.37 -9.30 -17.74
CA SER A 12 15.29 -9.68 -16.66
C SER A 12 15.12 -8.76 -15.46
N PRO A 13 15.23 -9.27 -14.22
CA PRO A 13 15.20 -8.42 -13.03
C PRO A 13 16.29 -7.33 -13.09
N PRO A 14 15.93 -6.02 -13.16
CA PRO A 14 16.89 -4.95 -13.09
C PRO A 14 17.33 -4.70 -11.64
N SER A 15 18.38 -3.90 -11.48
CA SER A 15 18.83 -3.40 -10.18
C SER A 15 18.57 -1.90 -10.07
N LEU A 16 18.24 -1.38 -8.89
CA LEU A 16 18.06 0.05 -8.65
C LEU A 16 19.36 0.82 -8.91
N SER A 17 20.51 0.16 -8.72
CA SER A 17 21.82 0.71 -9.06
C SER A 17 22.02 1.00 -10.55
N MET A 18 21.13 0.50 -11.42
CA MET A 18 21.13 0.81 -12.86
C MET A 18 20.31 2.06 -13.20
N SER A 19 19.54 2.57 -12.24
CA SER A 19 18.73 3.77 -12.44
C SER A 19 19.62 5.01 -12.39
N GLU A 20 19.32 5.97 -13.25
CA GLU A 20 19.92 7.31 -13.24
C GLU A 20 19.11 8.28 -12.36
N LEU A 21 18.02 7.81 -11.74
CA LEU A 21 17.22 8.63 -10.84
C LEU A 21 17.99 8.90 -9.54
N VAL A 22 17.91 10.14 -9.08
CA VAL A 22 18.42 10.55 -7.78
C VAL A 22 17.46 10.06 -6.71
N LYS A 23 18.00 9.40 -5.68
CA LYS A 23 17.24 8.97 -4.51
C LYS A 23 17.42 10.00 -3.39
N THR A 24 16.32 10.63 -2.99
CA THR A 24 16.22 11.39 -1.75
C THR A 24 15.47 10.55 -0.71
N THR A 25 15.97 10.48 0.52
CA THR A 25 15.32 9.74 1.61
C THR A 25 14.86 10.72 2.67
N LEU A 26 13.59 10.62 3.05
CA LEU A 26 13.01 11.29 4.21
C LEU A 26 12.85 10.22 5.28
N ASP A 27 13.57 10.39 6.38
CA ASP A 27 13.47 9.53 7.56
C ASP A 27 12.20 9.83 8.37
N HIS A 28 12.07 9.13 9.49
CA HIS A 28 10.99 9.32 10.46
C HIS A 28 10.90 10.77 10.98
N ASP A 29 11.99 11.35 11.49
CA ASP A 29 12.04 12.77 11.92
C ASP A 29 11.54 13.74 10.84
N SER A 30 11.96 13.55 9.59
CA SER A 30 11.48 14.37 8.47
C SER A 30 9.98 14.20 8.24
N THR A 31 9.46 13.00 8.44
CA THR A 31 8.05 12.65 8.27
C THR A 31 7.20 13.24 9.40
N ASP A 32 7.68 13.14 10.65
CA ASP A 32 7.01 13.70 11.82
C ASP A 32 6.89 15.22 11.71
N LEU A 33 7.96 15.90 11.24
CA LEU A 33 7.92 17.32 10.92
C LEU A 33 6.86 17.66 9.86
N LEU A 34 6.64 16.80 8.87
CA LEU A 34 5.60 17.02 7.86
C LEU A 34 4.20 16.82 8.45
N ILE A 35 4.03 15.87 9.36
CA ILE A 35 2.77 15.64 10.08
C ILE A 35 2.45 16.85 10.96
N GLU A 36 3.40 17.36 11.74
CA GLU A 36 3.23 18.57 12.54
C GLU A 36 2.83 19.76 11.66
N LYS A 37 3.56 20.01 10.58
CA LYS A 37 3.23 21.09 9.63
C LYS A 37 1.87 20.91 8.99
N TRP A 38 1.52 19.68 8.63
CA TRP A 38 0.20 19.36 8.13
C TRP A 38 -0.80 19.79 9.19
N LEU A 39 -0.80 19.22 10.40
CA LEU A 39 -1.71 19.55 11.50
C LEU A 39 -1.79 21.06 11.82
N GLU A 40 -0.68 21.79 11.82
CA GLU A 40 -0.66 23.25 12.05
C GLU A 40 -1.46 24.03 11.00
N HIS A 41 -1.33 23.65 9.71
CA HIS A 41 -2.06 24.30 8.62
C HIS A 41 -3.60 24.13 8.74
N HIS A 42 -4.10 23.15 9.49
CA HIS A 42 -5.54 22.84 9.62
C HIS A 42 -6.30 23.86 10.46
N ASN A 43 -5.61 24.61 11.32
CA ASN A 43 -6.23 25.61 12.19
C ASN A 43 -6.82 26.82 11.40
N THR A 44 -6.79 26.79 10.07
CA THR A 44 -7.28 27.85 9.18
C THR A 44 -8.65 27.60 8.53
N GLY A 45 -9.29 26.44 8.76
CA GLY A 45 -10.76 26.33 8.68
C GLY A 45 -11.40 25.62 7.48
N HIS A 46 -10.65 25.07 6.51
CA HIS A 46 -11.23 24.27 5.42
C HIS A 46 -10.28 23.15 4.99
N ASP A 47 -10.22 22.08 5.78
CA ASP A 47 -9.52 20.85 5.37
C ASP A 47 -10.52 19.68 5.25
N ALA A 48 -10.71 19.22 4.02
CA ALA A 48 -11.61 18.13 3.70
C ALA A 48 -11.18 16.81 4.37
N TYR A 49 -9.88 16.61 4.64
CA TYR A 49 -9.39 15.41 5.33
C TYR A 49 -9.84 15.40 6.80
N HIS A 50 -9.70 16.51 7.53
CA HIS A 50 -10.18 16.63 8.90
C HIS A 50 -11.70 16.46 9.01
N GLU A 51 -12.47 17.06 8.08
CA GLU A 51 -13.92 16.85 8.03
C GLU A 51 -14.26 15.37 7.81
N TRP A 52 -13.58 14.71 6.86
CA TRP A 52 -13.77 13.28 6.64
C TRP A 52 -13.42 12.43 7.86
N PHE A 53 -12.32 12.70 8.56
CA PHE A 53 -11.98 11.97 9.79
C PHE A 53 -13.01 12.20 10.91
N ARG A 54 -13.57 13.40 11.00
CA ARG A 54 -14.67 13.71 11.94
C ARG A 54 -15.92 12.91 11.59
N ASP A 55 -16.29 12.87 10.32
CA ASP A 55 -17.44 12.09 9.85
C ASP A 55 -17.21 10.60 10.12
N VAL A 56 -16.01 10.08 9.86
CA VAL A 56 -15.63 8.67 10.17
C VAL A 56 -15.77 8.36 11.66
N ARG A 57 -15.45 9.31 12.54
CA ARG A 57 -15.64 9.19 13.99
C ARG A 57 -17.13 9.15 14.38
N GLU A 58 -17.97 9.90 13.67
CA GLU A 58 -19.40 9.99 13.94
C GLU A 58 -20.22 8.86 13.30
N ARG A 59 -19.68 8.20 12.26
CA ARG A 59 -20.30 7.05 11.59
C ARG A 59 -20.56 5.92 12.58
N ARG A 60 -21.83 5.53 12.68
CA ARG A 60 -22.25 4.27 13.32
C ARG A 60 -22.00 3.15 12.34
N HIS A 61 -20.80 2.61 12.37
CA HIS A 61 -20.42 1.55 11.48
C HIS A 61 -21.05 0.22 11.93
N GLU A 62 -22.21 -0.11 11.36
CA GLU A 62 -22.99 -1.30 11.74
C GLU A 62 -22.46 -2.61 11.11
N HIS A 63 -21.44 -2.56 10.23
CA HIS A 63 -21.02 -3.70 9.38
C HIS A 63 -19.50 -3.90 9.30
N PHE A 64 -18.79 -3.92 10.42
CA PHE A 64 -17.32 -4.03 10.43
C PHE A 64 -16.77 -5.44 10.17
N GLY A 65 -16.81 -5.90 8.91
CA GLY A 65 -16.28 -7.22 8.55
C GLY A 65 -14.78 -7.27 8.26
N LYS A 66 -14.20 -6.22 7.65
CA LYS A 66 -12.88 -6.32 6.99
C LYS A 66 -11.88 -5.26 7.42
N GLN A 67 -12.27 -3.98 7.37
CA GLN A 67 -11.42 -2.86 7.75
C GLN A 67 -12.21 -1.88 8.62
N ILE A 68 -11.52 -1.06 9.41
CA ILE A 68 -12.10 -0.05 10.31
C ILE A 68 -11.16 1.13 10.41
N ILE A 69 -11.69 2.35 10.48
CA ILE A 69 -10.99 3.50 11.08
C ILE A 69 -11.78 3.93 12.31
N ALA A 70 -11.08 4.10 13.43
CA ALA A 70 -11.68 4.42 14.71
C ALA A 70 -10.94 5.57 15.40
N TRP A 71 -11.68 6.63 15.72
CA TRP A 71 -11.19 7.78 16.47
C TRP A 71 -12.22 8.13 17.54
N ASN A 72 -12.00 7.67 18.77
CA ASN A 72 -13.03 7.74 19.82
C ASN A 72 -12.70 8.73 20.95
N LYS A 73 -11.40 8.97 21.19
CA LYS A 73 -10.90 9.83 22.28
C LYS A 73 -9.76 10.69 21.78
N GLY A 74 -9.41 11.71 22.56
CA GLY A 74 -8.31 12.62 22.23
C GLY A 74 -8.66 13.64 21.15
N MET A 75 -7.71 14.53 20.89
CA MET A 75 -7.80 15.50 19.80
C MET A 75 -7.49 14.80 18.47
N PHE A 76 -7.75 15.49 17.35
CA PHE A 76 -7.39 15.00 16.04
C PHE A 76 -5.87 14.98 15.91
N ALA A 77 -5.29 13.79 16.06
CA ALA A 77 -3.87 13.55 15.96
C ALA A 77 -3.64 12.08 15.59
N PRO A 78 -2.56 11.74 14.86
CA PRO A 78 -2.37 10.41 14.29
C PRO A 78 -2.35 9.29 15.33
N GLU A 79 -1.88 9.59 16.54
CA GLU A 79 -1.79 8.65 17.64
C GLU A 79 -3.18 8.31 18.23
N ASN A 80 -4.20 9.14 17.96
CA ASN A 80 -5.56 8.94 18.44
C ASN A 80 -6.49 8.31 17.38
N VAL A 81 -6.03 8.20 16.14
CA VAL A 81 -6.76 7.59 15.04
C VAL A 81 -6.19 6.19 14.79
N PHE A 82 -7.05 5.17 14.87
CA PHE A 82 -6.66 3.78 14.71
C PHE A 82 -7.20 3.20 13.42
N CYS A 83 -6.42 2.35 12.76
CA CYS A 83 -6.83 1.61 11.58
C CYS A 83 -6.74 0.11 11.82
N ARG A 84 -7.76 -0.64 11.38
CA ARG A 84 -7.65 -2.09 11.26
C ARG A 84 -6.81 -2.42 10.03
N THR A 85 -5.71 -3.14 10.21
CA THR A 85 -4.78 -3.45 9.13
C THR A 85 -5.34 -4.52 8.20
N VAL A 86 -5.09 -4.39 6.91
CA VAL A 86 -5.58 -5.32 5.87
C VAL A 86 -4.83 -6.65 5.87
N ASP A 87 -3.61 -6.68 6.39
CA ASP A 87 -2.72 -7.85 6.38
C ASP A 87 -2.78 -8.68 7.68
N THR A 88 -2.92 -8.03 8.84
CA THR A 88 -2.89 -8.70 10.16
C THR A 88 -4.18 -8.55 10.97
N GLY A 89 -5.13 -7.72 10.52
CA GLY A 89 -6.39 -7.49 11.22
C GLY A 89 -6.25 -6.81 12.58
N ARG A 90 -5.04 -6.37 12.95
CA ARG A 90 -4.76 -5.62 14.17
C ARG A 90 -5.35 -4.22 14.05
N LEU A 91 -5.78 -3.66 15.17
CA LEU A 91 -6.21 -2.27 15.29
C LEU A 91 -5.05 -1.48 15.89
N ILE A 92 -4.36 -0.70 15.05
CA ILE A 92 -3.14 0.05 15.42
C ILE A 92 -3.31 1.55 15.14
N PRO A 93 -2.61 2.45 15.86
CA PRO A 93 -2.67 3.89 15.60
C PRO A 93 -2.05 4.25 14.24
N LEU A 94 -2.42 5.40 13.68
CA LEU A 94 -1.79 5.97 12.48
C LEU A 94 -0.41 6.57 12.76
N ASP A 95 -0.11 6.91 14.03
CA ASP A 95 1.21 7.28 14.50
C ASP A 95 2.17 6.08 14.46
N ARG A 96 2.69 5.83 13.27
CA ARG A 96 3.68 4.80 12.97
C ARG A 96 4.74 5.48 12.14
N THR A 97 5.99 5.26 12.50
CA THR A 97 7.10 5.80 11.72
C THR A 97 7.26 5.04 10.40
N TRP A 98 7.72 5.74 9.37
CA TRP A 98 8.15 5.16 8.11
C TRP A 98 9.26 5.99 7.48
N THR A 99 9.94 5.40 6.50
CA THR A 99 10.92 6.07 5.66
C THR A 99 10.35 6.23 4.26
N THR A 100 10.41 7.43 3.71
CA THR A 100 9.97 7.71 2.34
C THR A 100 11.18 7.83 1.42
N HIS A 101 11.23 6.99 0.38
CA HIS A 101 12.23 7.03 -0.67
C HIS A 101 11.65 7.67 -1.92
N VAL A 102 12.15 8.86 -2.27
CA VAL A 102 11.72 9.64 -3.43
C VAL A 102 12.78 9.54 -4.52
N TYR A 103 12.43 8.90 -5.64
CA TYR A 103 13.24 8.80 -6.83
C TYR A 103 12.81 9.86 -7.83
N HIS A 104 13.73 10.72 -8.25
CA HIS A 104 13.42 11.83 -9.14
C HIS A 104 14.55 12.08 -10.15
N HIS A 105 14.23 12.79 -11.22
CA HIS A 105 15.23 13.20 -12.21
C HIS A 105 16.21 14.24 -11.61
N HIS A 106 17.48 14.21 -12.02
CA HIS A 106 18.55 15.09 -11.48
C HIS A 106 18.25 16.58 -11.69
N SER A 107 17.53 16.95 -12.76
CA SER A 107 17.14 18.34 -13.03
C SER A 107 16.27 18.96 -11.91
N MET A 108 15.61 18.15 -11.07
CA MET A 108 14.87 18.67 -9.91
C MET A 108 15.82 19.14 -8.79
N GLN A 109 16.97 18.48 -8.63
CA GLN A 109 17.99 18.85 -7.67
C GLN A 109 18.71 20.14 -8.08
N GLU A 110 19.01 20.28 -9.37
CA GLU A 110 19.63 21.50 -9.94
C GLU A 110 18.76 22.74 -9.68
N ARG A 111 17.44 22.58 -9.71
CA ARG A 111 16.47 23.63 -9.40
C ARG A 111 16.29 23.88 -7.90
N ARG A 112 17.07 23.22 -7.04
CA ARG A 112 16.98 23.26 -5.56
C ARG A 112 15.56 22.99 -5.03
N ARG A 113 14.78 22.16 -5.72
CA ARG A 113 13.44 21.79 -5.26
C ARG A 113 13.57 20.77 -4.12
N SER A 114 13.12 21.14 -2.93
CA SER A 114 12.97 20.18 -1.83
C SER A 114 11.95 19.10 -2.20
N MET A 115 12.18 17.86 -1.76
CA MET A 115 11.21 16.76 -1.90
C MET A 115 10.15 16.77 -0.79
N MET A 116 10.36 17.56 0.28
CA MET A 116 9.39 17.71 1.36
C MET A 116 8.00 18.15 0.89
N PRO A 117 7.85 19.18 0.01
CA PRO A 117 6.55 19.55 -0.54
C PRO A 117 5.86 18.39 -1.29
N VAL A 118 6.62 17.57 -2.03
CA VAL A 118 6.06 16.41 -2.75
C VAL A 118 5.41 15.43 -1.77
N VAL A 119 6.09 15.13 -0.67
CA VAL A 119 5.57 14.21 0.36
C VAL A 119 4.43 14.85 1.15
N LEU A 120 4.57 16.13 1.54
CA LEU A 120 3.52 16.88 2.25
C LEU A 120 2.19 16.87 1.48
N THR A 121 2.27 17.01 0.17
CA THR A 121 1.14 17.03 -0.74
C THR A 121 0.35 15.70 -0.76
N MET A 122 0.99 14.55 -0.48
CA MET A 122 0.32 13.24 -0.43
C MET A 122 0.23 12.70 1.00
N LEU A 123 0.56 13.52 2.00
CA LEU A 123 0.76 13.03 3.36
C LEU A 123 -0.47 12.32 3.94
N PRO A 124 -1.71 12.85 3.80
CA PRO A 124 -2.90 12.17 4.30
C PRO A 124 -3.06 10.75 3.73
N GLU A 125 -2.86 10.59 2.42
CA GLU A 125 -2.96 9.29 1.76
C GLU A 125 -1.84 8.36 2.18
N LEU A 126 -0.60 8.86 2.30
CA LEU A 126 0.54 8.06 2.74
C LEU A 126 0.38 7.58 4.18
N MET A 127 -0.14 8.42 5.08
CA MET A 127 -0.43 8.06 6.47
C MET A 127 -1.47 6.94 6.56
N LEU A 128 -2.55 7.05 5.78
CA LEU A 128 -3.57 6.00 5.71
C LEU A 128 -2.99 4.72 5.11
N LEU A 129 -2.31 4.81 3.96
CA LEU A 129 -1.71 3.65 3.30
C LEU A 129 -0.69 2.94 4.20
N ARG A 130 0.11 3.70 4.96
CA ARG A 130 1.00 3.16 5.99
C ARG A 130 0.22 2.51 7.13
N GLY A 131 -0.76 3.21 7.71
CA GLY A 131 -1.52 2.74 8.87
C GLY A 131 -2.39 1.51 8.59
N MET A 132 -2.80 1.31 7.33
CA MET A 132 -3.56 0.14 6.89
C MET A 132 -2.71 -1.13 6.77
N HIS A 133 -1.39 -1.04 6.80
CA HIS A 133 -0.49 -2.19 6.66
C HIS A 133 0.36 -2.34 7.91
N ASP A 134 0.21 -3.43 8.64
CA ASP A 134 1.04 -3.69 9.81
C ASP A 134 2.48 -4.01 9.40
N SER A 135 2.63 -4.82 8.35
CA SER A 135 3.90 -5.41 7.94
C SER A 135 4.35 -4.99 6.55
N GLY A 136 5.66 -4.73 6.40
CA GLY A 136 6.31 -4.51 5.10
C GLY A 136 5.94 -3.18 4.44
N CYS A 137 5.56 -2.19 5.25
CA CYS A 137 5.22 -0.84 4.80
C CYS A 137 6.04 0.26 5.50
N ASP A 138 7.11 -0.11 6.22
CA ASP A 138 8.03 0.86 6.86
C ASP A 138 8.86 1.65 5.85
N GLU A 139 8.92 1.17 4.60
CA GLU A 139 9.55 1.87 3.48
C GLU A 139 8.50 2.17 2.40
N ILE A 140 8.28 3.45 2.11
CA ILE A 140 7.40 3.93 1.04
C ILE A 140 8.23 4.38 -0.14
N TYR A 141 7.82 4.00 -1.35
CA TYR A 141 8.56 4.26 -2.58
C TYR A 141 7.76 5.17 -3.50
N ILE A 142 8.33 6.32 -3.85
CA ILE A 142 7.73 7.34 -4.71
C ILE A 142 8.65 7.58 -5.90
N ILE A 143 8.12 7.53 -7.12
CA ILE A 143 8.83 7.92 -8.33
C ILE A 143 8.17 9.19 -8.86
N VAL A 144 8.95 10.27 -8.97
CA VAL A 144 8.49 11.58 -9.44
C VAL A 144 8.64 11.68 -10.96
N THR A 145 7.57 12.12 -11.62
CA THR A 145 7.49 12.27 -13.07
C THR A 145 6.77 13.54 -13.47
N ASP A 146 6.78 13.85 -14.77
CA ASP A 146 6.04 14.94 -15.37
C ASP A 146 5.01 14.47 -16.41
N LEU A 147 4.53 13.23 -16.23
CA LEU A 147 3.51 12.62 -17.09
C LEU A 147 2.18 13.36 -16.98
N LYS A 148 1.54 13.62 -18.11
CA LYS A 148 0.15 14.11 -18.20
C LYS A 148 -0.85 12.99 -17.97
N ARG A 149 -2.12 13.35 -17.78
CA ARG A 149 -3.23 12.42 -17.50
C ARG A 149 -3.26 11.19 -18.43
N GLN A 150 -3.33 11.41 -19.74
CA GLN A 150 -3.38 10.31 -20.73
C GLN A 150 -2.10 9.45 -20.71
N GLU A 151 -0.94 10.07 -20.49
CA GLU A 151 0.33 9.36 -20.44
C GLU A 151 0.42 8.51 -19.16
N MET A 152 -0.12 9.01 -18.04
CA MET A 152 -0.24 8.26 -16.79
C MET A 152 -1.18 7.06 -16.95
N ASP A 153 -2.32 7.24 -17.64
CA ASP A 153 -3.25 6.14 -17.97
C ASP A 153 -2.54 5.07 -18.82
N ASP A 154 -1.86 5.45 -19.90
CA ASP A 154 -1.13 4.53 -20.78
C ASP A 154 -0.01 3.77 -20.04
N VAL A 155 0.77 4.48 -19.20
CA VAL A 155 1.85 3.89 -18.40
C VAL A 155 1.29 2.92 -17.35
N THR A 156 0.17 3.26 -16.73
CA THR A 156 -0.54 2.42 -15.75
C THR A 156 -0.99 1.11 -16.39
N GLU A 157 -1.62 1.17 -17.56
CA GLU A 157 -2.08 -0.02 -18.28
C GLU A 157 -0.91 -0.88 -18.77
N TYR A 158 0.17 -0.26 -19.23
CA TYR A 158 1.41 -0.98 -19.52
C TYR A 158 1.94 -1.72 -18.29
N PHE A 159 2.03 -1.08 -17.12
CA PHE A 159 2.55 -1.75 -15.93
C PHE A 159 1.67 -2.88 -15.45
N LYS A 160 0.34 -2.70 -15.47
CA LYS A 160 -0.61 -3.79 -15.20
C LYS A 160 -0.37 -4.97 -16.14
N TYR A 161 -0.28 -4.71 -17.45
CA TYR A 161 -0.09 -5.74 -18.45
C TYR A 161 1.28 -6.44 -18.31
N ALA A 162 2.36 -5.67 -18.22
CA ALA A 162 3.71 -6.20 -18.11
C ALA A 162 3.93 -6.96 -16.79
N CYS A 163 3.47 -6.44 -15.66
CA CYS A 163 3.59 -7.12 -14.36
C CYS A 163 2.74 -8.38 -14.33
N LYS A 164 1.51 -8.32 -14.88
CA LYS A 164 0.66 -9.49 -15.04
C LYS A 164 1.44 -10.54 -15.78
N TYR A 165 2.04 -10.27 -16.95
CA TYR A 165 2.59 -11.31 -17.83
C TYR A 165 4.06 -11.71 -17.65
N CYS A 166 4.93 -10.83 -17.18
CA CYS A 166 6.38 -11.09 -17.12
C CYS A 166 6.92 -11.25 -15.71
N PHE A 167 6.23 -10.74 -14.69
CA PHE A 167 6.80 -10.75 -13.35
C PHE A 167 6.77 -12.16 -12.74
N GLY A 168 7.95 -12.70 -12.46
CA GLY A 168 8.15 -13.99 -11.80
C GLY A 168 7.74 -15.24 -12.60
N ARG A 169 7.43 -15.11 -13.90
CA ARG A 169 6.96 -16.22 -14.75
C ARG A 169 7.56 -16.19 -16.14
N SER A 170 7.58 -17.35 -16.81
CA SER A 170 7.90 -17.42 -18.23
C SER A 170 6.79 -16.74 -19.04
N CYS A 171 7.16 -15.80 -19.89
CA CYS A 171 6.23 -15.11 -20.75
C CYS A 171 6.13 -15.82 -22.12
N LYS A 172 4.95 -15.82 -22.74
CA LYS A 172 4.79 -16.39 -24.09
C LYS A 172 5.45 -15.43 -25.10
N PRO A 173 6.13 -15.93 -26.16
CA PRO A 173 6.78 -15.06 -27.14
C PRO A 173 5.86 -14.04 -27.83
N SER A 174 4.57 -14.33 -27.98
CA SER A 174 3.59 -13.37 -28.50
C SER A 174 3.35 -12.20 -27.53
N ILE A 175 3.27 -12.50 -26.23
CA ILE A 175 3.07 -11.51 -25.18
C ILE A 175 4.34 -10.69 -24.95
N GLU A 176 5.52 -11.32 -25.00
CA GLU A 176 6.80 -10.60 -24.93
C GLU A 176 6.92 -9.56 -26.06
N ARG A 177 6.58 -9.95 -27.30
CA ARG A 177 6.55 -9.03 -28.45
C ARG A 177 5.58 -7.88 -28.22
N GLN A 178 4.38 -8.15 -27.69
CA GLN A 178 3.41 -7.09 -27.37
C GLN A 178 3.93 -6.13 -26.30
N ILE A 179 4.58 -6.64 -25.24
CA ILE A 179 5.17 -5.80 -24.18
C ILE A 179 6.31 -4.94 -24.74
N GLN A 180 7.16 -5.50 -25.61
CA GLN A 180 8.21 -4.74 -26.28
C GLN A 180 7.63 -3.65 -27.17
N GLN A 181 6.58 -3.94 -27.93
CA GLN A 181 5.90 -2.96 -28.78
C GLN A 181 5.32 -1.82 -27.96
N GLU A 182 4.59 -2.11 -26.88
CA GLU A 182 4.05 -1.07 -25.99
C GLU A 182 5.15 -0.27 -25.28
N HIS A 183 6.22 -0.93 -24.82
CA HIS A 183 7.36 -0.26 -24.24
C HIS A 183 8.01 0.71 -25.24
N MET A 184 8.21 0.29 -26.50
CA MET A 184 8.74 1.15 -27.56
C MET A 184 7.79 2.30 -27.88
N ARG A 185 6.48 2.04 -28.00
CA ARG A 185 5.45 3.07 -28.22
C ARG A 185 5.49 4.15 -27.14
N LEU A 186 5.51 3.74 -25.87
CA LEU A 186 5.62 4.65 -24.72
C LEU A 186 6.95 5.40 -24.71
N THR A 187 8.06 4.70 -24.94
CA THR A 187 9.39 5.32 -25.04
C THR A 187 9.42 6.43 -26.09
N HIS A 188 8.91 6.16 -27.30
CA HIS A 188 8.91 7.13 -28.40
C HIS A 188 7.96 8.29 -28.13
N THR A 189 6.75 7.99 -27.62
CA THR A 189 5.75 9.02 -27.28
C THR A 189 6.29 9.97 -26.22
N LEU A 190 6.78 9.44 -25.10
CA LEU A 190 7.25 10.25 -23.97
C LEU A 190 8.56 10.97 -24.28
N HIS A 191 9.44 10.38 -25.11
CA HIS A 191 10.64 11.06 -25.60
C HIS A 191 10.29 12.25 -26.51
N ARG A 192 9.35 12.08 -27.45
CA ARG A 192 8.87 13.17 -28.33
C ARG A 192 8.23 14.31 -27.54
N GLN A 193 7.61 14.00 -26.41
CA GLN A 193 7.03 14.98 -25.49
C GLN A 193 8.04 15.55 -24.49
N HIS A 194 9.33 15.16 -24.59
CA HIS A 194 10.41 15.58 -23.68
C HIS A 194 10.10 15.35 -22.21
N ARG A 195 9.44 14.22 -21.89
CA ARG A 195 9.10 13.85 -20.51
C ARG A 195 10.33 13.48 -19.71
N THR A 196 10.29 13.85 -18.44
CA THR A 196 11.32 13.61 -17.45
C THR A 196 10.74 12.96 -16.18
N PRO A 197 11.30 11.83 -15.73
CA PRO A 197 12.31 11.03 -16.42
C PRO A 197 11.76 10.33 -17.67
N CYS A 198 12.66 9.88 -18.55
CA CYS A 198 12.26 9.13 -19.73
C CYS A 198 11.64 7.78 -19.33
N PHE A 199 10.76 7.24 -20.18
CA PHE A 199 10.03 6.01 -19.86
C PHE A 199 10.91 4.81 -19.47
N PRO A 200 12.04 4.52 -20.14
CA PRO A 200 12.93 3.43 -19.72
C PRO A 200 13.43 3.56 -18.28
N GLN A 201 13.68 4.79 -17.79
CA GLN A 201 14.09 5.01 -16.41
C GLN A 201 12.93 4.79 -15.42
N ILE A 202 11.70 5.17 -15.78
CA ILE A 202 10.49 4.86 -14.99
C ILE A 202 10.31 3.34 -14.91
N ASP A 203 10.32 2.65 -16.06
CA ASP A 203 10.13 1.19 -16.15
C ASP A 203 11.21 0.42 -15.37
N LEU A 204 12.48 0.83 -15.50
CA LEU A 204 13.59 0.29 -14.74
C LEU A 204 13.39 0.47 -13.24
N ALA A 205 13.11 1.70 -12.78
CA ALA A 205 12.97 2.00 -11.36
C ALA A 205 11.79 1.24 -10.72
N VAL A 206 10.61 1.24 -11.36
CA VAL A 206 9.44 0.50 -10.90
C VAL A 206 9.78 -0.98 -10.76
N ARG A 207 10.34 -1.61 -11.81
CA ARG A 207 10.68 -3.04 -11.75
C ARG A 207 11.73 -3.34 -10.70
N ALA A 208 12.76 -2.51 -10.58
CA ALA A 208 13.83 -2.73 -9.61
C ALA A 208 13.29 -2.66 -8.18
N ILE A 209 12.42 -1.68 -7.86
CA ILE A 209 11.72 -1.61 -6.57
C ILE A 209 10.89 -2.87 -6.33
N LEU A 210 10.12 -3.31 -7.33
CA LEU A 210 9.30 -4.52 -7.19
C LEU A 210 10.12 -5.79 -6.92
N TYR A 211 11.29 -5.94 -7.55
CA TYR A 211 12.16 -7.10 -7.36
C TYR A 211 12.97 -7.05 -6.06
N GLU A 212 13.61 -5.92 -5.78
CA GLU A 212 14.52 -5.77 -4.64
C GLU A 212 13.79 -5.52 -3.33
N LYS A 213 12.74 -4.69 -3.37
CA LYS A 213 12.08 -4.14 -2.17
C LYS A 213 10.74 -4.78 -1.88
N ARG A 214 10.06 -5.26 -2.92
CA ARG A 214 8.78 -6.00 -2.81
C ARG A 214 7.73 -5.27 -1.95
N PRO A 215 7.50 -3.96 -2.17
CA PRO A 215 6.63 -3.17 -1.29
C PRO A 215 5.15 -3.57 -1.41
N ARG A 216 4.32 -3.12 -0.46
CA ARG A 216 2.84 -3.28 -0.55
C ARG A 216 2.25 -2.43 -1.66
N PHE A 217 2.78 -1.21 -1.82
CA PHE A 217 2.43 -0.31 -2.90
C PHE A 217 3.63 0.55 -3.34
N ILE A 218 3.52 1.17 -4.51
CA ILE A 218 4.45 2.16 -5.04
C ILE A 218 3.62 3.35 -5.52
N VAL A 219 4.11 4.57 -5.35
CA VAL A 219 3.46 5.77 -5.89
C VAL A 219 4.23 6.29 -7.10
N LEU A 220 3.54 6.46 -8.22
CA LEU A 220 4.04 7.19 -9.38
C LEU A 220 3.44 8.60 -9.33
N PHE A 221 4.21 9.54 -8.81
CA PHE A 221 3.79 10.91 -8.59
C PHE A 221 4.01 11.76 -9.84
N SER A 222 3.00 12.52 -10.25
CA SER A 222 3.16 13.55 -11.29
C SER A 222 3.02 14.93 -10.68
N TYR A 223 4.01 15.80 -10.91
CA TYR A 223 3.92 17.20 -10.48
C TYR A 223 3.16 18.10 -11.47
N GLN A 224 2.62 17.54 -12.55
CA GLN A 224 1.81 18.29 -13.50
C GLN A 224 0.42 18.57 -12.91
N THR A 225 0.04 19.83 -12.83
CA THR A 225 -1.26 20.27 -12.27
C THR A 225 -2.49 19.75 -13.03
N THR A 226 -2.31 19.31 -14.27
CA THR A 226 -3.35 18.73 -15.14
C THR A 226 -3.35 17.21 -15.15
N SER A 227 -2.49 16.60 -14.33
CA SER A 227 -2.35 15.15 -14.18
C SER A 227 -2.79 14.70 -12.80
N TYR A 228 -2.70 13.41 -12.57
CA TYR A 228 -2.90 12.76 -11.28
C TYR A 228 -1.70 11.86 -10.97
N SER A 229 -1.57 11.46 -9.71
CA SER A 229 -0.58 10.48 -9.25
C SER A 229 -1.22 9.12 -9.07
N GLN A 230 -0.50 8.05 -9.43
CA GLN A 230 -1.03 6.69 -9.40
C GLN A 230 -0.42 5.89 -8.26
N ILE A 231 -1.28 5.27 -7.44
CA ILE A 231 -0.86 4.22 -6.49
C ILE A 231 -0.91 2.88 -7.20
N PHE A 232 0.19 2.14 -7.16
CA PHE A 232 0.29 0.77 -7.65
C PHE A 232 0.35 -0.21 -6.49
N PHE A 233 -0.72 -0.98 -6.29
CA PHE A 233 -0.74 -2.04 -5.29
C PHE A 233 -0.12 -3.32 -5.84
N THR A 234 0.72 -4.01 -5.07
CA THR A 234 1.40 -5.22 -5.55
C THR A 234 0.58 -6.50 -5.35
N HIS A 235 -0.58 -6.40 -4.69
CA HIS A 235 -1.53 -7.49 -4.48
C HIS A 235 -2.95 -6.94 -4.19
N PRO A 236 -4.03 -7.64 -4.59
CA PRO A 236 -5.40 -7.22 -4.28
C PRO A 236 -5.69 -7.05 -2.78
N SER A 237 -5.06 -7.87 -1.93
CA SER A 237 -5.25 -7.78 -0.46
C SER A 237 -4.59 -6.57 0.20
N TYR A 238 -3.86 -5.74 -0.56
CA TYR A 238 -3.27 -4.49 -0.07
C TYR A 238 -4.14 -3.28 -0.41
N VAL A 239 -5.24 -3.51 -1.12
CA VAL A 239 -6.17 -2.46 -1.52
C VAL A 239 -7.08 -2.13 -0.34
N PRO A 240 -7.27 -0.84 -0.02
CA PRO A 240 -8.23 -0.39 1.00
C PRO A 240 -9.66 -0.86 0.73
N ASP A 241 -10.45 -1.01 1.78
CA ASP A 241 -11.86 -1.41 1.68
C ASP A 241 -12.75 -0.25 1.20
N GLU A 242 -13.57 -0.49 0.18
CA GLU A 242 -14.44 0.53 -0.40
C GLU A 242 -15.48 1.06 0.58
N ASP A 243 -15.93 0.22 1.53
CA ASP A 243 -16.94 0.58 2.52
C ASP A 243 -16.49 1.73 3.44
N ILE A 244 -15.18 1.97 3.56
CA ILE A 244 -14.61 3.03 4.39
C ILE A 244 -14.26 4.25 3.55
N PHE A 245 -13.70 4.03 2.37
CA PHE A 245 -13.04 5.07 1.59
C PHE A 245 -13.89 5.58 0.41
N TYR A 246 -15.15 5.14 0.25
CA TYR A 246 -16.01 5.57 -0.85
C TYR A 246 -16.17 7.10 -0.95
N ASP A 247 -16.19 7.79 0.19
CA ASP A 247 -16.30 9.25 0.30
C ASP A 247 -15.01 9.92 0.79
N TYR A 248 -13.88 9.21 0.68
CA TYR A 248 -12.58 9.80 0.98
C TYR A 248 -12.35 11.07 0.13
N PRO A 249 -11.84 12.16 0.73
CA PRO A 249 -11.72 13.43 0.04
C PRO A 249 -10.93 13.32 -1.26
N THR A 250 -11.43 14.00 -2.27
CA THR A 250 -10.75 14.18 -3.53
C THR A 250 -10.64 15.66 -3.80
N GLY A 251 -9.45 16.08 -4.19
CA GLY A 251 -9.23 17.47 -4.50
C GLY A 251 -7.80 17.74 -4.89
N CYS A 252 -7.64 18.93 -5.43
CA CYS A 252 -6.36 19.51 -5.73
C CYS A 252 -6.38 20.91 -5.07
N PRO A 253 -5.25 21.43 -4.56
CA PRO A 253 -5.22 22.75 -3.91
C PRO A 253 -5.43 23.92 -4.90
N ASN A 254 -5.69 23.64 -6.19
CA ASN A 254 -5.95 24.66 -7.19
C ASN A 254 -7.40 25.13 -7.07
N PRO A 255 -7.67 26.41 -6.74
CA PRO A 255 -9.02 26.95 -6.62
C PRO A 255 -9.81 26.94 -7.94
N CYS A 256 -9.14 26.72 -9.08
CA CYS A 256 -9.79 26.56 -10.39
C CYS A 256 -10.04 25.08 -10.77
N CYS A 257 -9.78 24.13 -9.88
CA CYS A 257 -10.10 22.72 -10.13
C CYS A 257 -11.62 22.50 -10.17
N THR A 258 -12.09 21.80 -11.19
CA THR A 258 -13.44 21.22 -11.22
C THR A 258 -13.46 19.91 -10.42
N ASP A 259 -14.67 19.41 -10.10
CA ASP A 259 -14.94 18.28 -9.17
C ASP A 259 -14.24 16.95 -9.49
N ASP A 260 -13.54 16.82 -10.62
CA ASP A 260 -12.82 15.62 -11.08
C ASP A 260 -11.30 15.69 -10.92
N CYS A 261 -10.78 16.64 -10.14
CA CYS A 261 -9.34 16.73 -9.90
C CYS A 261 -8.90 15.94 -8.67
N GLU A 262 -8.27 14.80 -8.94
CA GLU A 262 -7.59 13.97 -7.94
C GLU A 262 -6.09 14.11 -8.13
N MET A 263 -5.41 14.69 -7.15
CA MET A 263 -3.94 14.79 -7.16
C MET A 263 -3.27 13.42 -7.03
N ILE A 264 -3.90 12.53 -6.28
CA ILE A 264 -3.58 11.11 -6.18
C ILE A 264 -4.86 10.31 -6.33
N ARG A 265 -4.86 9.31 -7.23
CA ARG A 265 -6.02 8.42 -7.45
C ARG A 265 -6.09 7.41 -6.31
N PHE A 266 -6.76 7.78 -5.24
CA PHE A 266 -7.06 6.89 -4.13
C PHE A 266 -8.19 5.89 -4.52
N PRO A 267 -8.06 4.59 -4.22
CA PRO A 267 -9.03 3.57 -4.66
C PRO A 267 -10.33 3.57 -3.85
N ARG A 268 -11.16 4.59 -4.01
CA ARG A 268 -12.43 4.77 -3.27
C ARG A 268 -13.44 3.65 -3.48
N ARG A 269 -13.41 2.99 -4.65
CA ARG A 269 -14.26 1.84 -5.01
C ARG A 269 -13.47 0.51 -4.95
N GLY A 270 -12.53 0.46 -4.00
CA GLY A 270 -11.74 -0.72 -3.71
C GLY A 270 -11.05 -1.29 -4.95
N LEU A 271 -11.25 -2.58 -5.20
CA LEU A 271 -10.61 -3.30 -6.30
C LEU A 271 -11.04 -2.86 -7.70
N GLU A 272 -12.21 -2.23 -7.84
CA GLU A 272 -12.71 -1.77 -9.15
C GLU A 272 -11.82 -0.65 -9.70
N THR A 273 -11.43 0.31 -8.86
CA THR A 273 -10.63 1.47 -9.26
C THR A 273 -9.15 1.35 -8.91
N ALA A 274 -8.74 0.35 -8.13
CA ALA A 274 -7.35 0.14 -7.76
C ALA A 274 -6.47 -0.33 -8.94
N SER A 275 -5.30 0.30 -9.08
CA SER A 275 -4.27 -0.17 -10.00
C SER A 275 -3.41 -1.26 -9.36
N VAL A 276 -3.85 -2.51 -9.51
CA VAL A 276 -3.15 -3.67 -8.96
C VAL A 276 -2.18 -4.27 -9.98
N LEU A 277 -0.89 -4.26 -9.64
CA LEU A 277 0.16 -4.99 -10.36
C LEU A 277 0.06 -6.46 -9.93
N GLN A 278 -0.53 -7.31 -10.77
CA GLN A 278 -0.75 -8.74 -10.49
C GLN A 278 0.56 -9.56 -10.47
N ILE A 279 1.40 -9.28 -9.48
CA ILE A 279 2.75 -9.82 -9.36
C ILE A 279 2.71 -11.24 -8.81
N LYS A 280 3.23 -12.19 -9.59
CA LYS A 280 3.48 -13.56 -9.11
C LYS A 280 4.92 -13.64 -8.62
N THR A 281 5.11 -14.07 -7.38
CA THR A 281 6.43 -14.39 -6.84
C THR A 281 6.61 -15.90 -6.83
N LYS A 282 7.83 -16.38 -7.13
CA LYS A 282 8.16 -17.82 -7.16
C LYS A 282 8.25 -18.43 -5.77
N GLU A 283 8.66 -17.62 -4.79
CA GLU A 283 8.43 -17.98 -3.40
C GLU A 283 6.93 -18.15 -3.22
N ARG A 284 6.50 -19.28 -2.63
CA ARG A 284 5.16 -19.42 -2.10
C ARG A 284 4.97 -18.29 -1.09
N ARG A 285 4.63 -17.06 -1.54
CA ARG A 285 3.95 -16.10 -0.70
C ARG A 285 2.80 -16.94 -0.18
N LYS A 286 2.85 -17.31 1.11
CA LYS A 286 1.65 -17.74 1.84
C LYS A 286 0.62 -16.75 1.38
N CYS A 287 -0.38 -17.22 0.63
CA CYS A 287 -1.41 -16.36 0.05
C CYS A 287 -1.73 -15.34 1.14
N VAL A 288 -1.62 -14.05 0.83
CA VAL A 288 -1.88 -12.99 1.80
C VAL A 288 -3.37 -13.04 2.06
N LYS A 289 -3.75 -14.03 2.86
CA LYS A 289 -5.05 -14.16 3.46
C LYS A 289 -4.99 -13.21 4.63
N ALA A 290 -6.01 -12.37 4.75
CA ALA A 290 -6.23 -11.61 5.96
C ALA A 290 -6.09 -12.59 7.14
N LYS A 291 -5.10 -12.34 7.99
CA LYS A 291 -4.92 -13.10 9.21
C LYS A 291 -5.61 -12.32 10.30
N GLU A 292 -6.26 -13.02 11.22
CA GLU A 292 -6.61 -12.41 12.50
C GLU A 292 -5.41 -12.62 13.43
N MET A 293 -4.64 -11.58 13.73
CA MET A 293 -3.52 -11.67 14.64
C MET A 293 -3.87 -11.18 16.04
N CYS A 294 -3.10 -11.62 17.03
CA CYS A 294 -3.10 -10.99 18.35
C CYS A 294 -2.83 -9.49 18.20
N ASN A 295 -3.63 -8.64 18.84
CA ASN A 295 -3.53 -7.18 18.68
C ASN A 295 -2.23 -6.60 19.23
N TRP A 296 -1.62 -7.24 20.23
CA TRP A 296 -0.31 -6.83 20.72
C TRP A 296 0.73 -7.02 19.61
N ILE A 297 1.37 -5.91 19.22
CA ILE A 297 2.22 -5.80 18.04
C ILE A 297 3.43 -6.75 18.05
N ASP A 298 3.93 -7.08 19.24
CA ASP A 298 5.08 -7.97 19.43
C ASP A 298 4.72 -9.48 19.42
N CYS A 299 3.44 -9.81 19.17
CA CYS A 299 2.96 -11.19 19.18
C CYS A 299 2.53 -11.70 17.80
N ASP A 300 3.21 -12.74 17.31
CA ASP A 300 2.92 -13.36 16.01
C ASP A 300 1.81 -14.42 16.01
N VAL A 301 1.06 -14.56 17.12
CA VAL A 301 -0.04 -15.54 17.18
C VAL A 301 -1.13 -15.15 16.19
N THR A 302 -1.51 -16.12 15.37
CA THR A 302 -2.58 -16.03 14.39
C THR A 302 -3.76 -16.89 14.84
N PHE A 303 -4.98 -16.39 14.62
CA PHE A 303 -6.21 -17.10 14.90
C PHE A 303 -6.77 -17.66 13.58
N GLY A 304 -7.28 -18.89 13.62
CA GLY A 304 -8.07 -19.41 12.50
C GLY A 304 -7.29 -19.74 11.21
N GLU A 305 -6.02 -20.16 11.29
CA GLU A 305 -5.42 -20.90 10.17
C GLU A 305 -6.20 -22.21 9.99
N TYR A 306 -7.32 -22.16 9.27
CA TYR A 306 -7.95 -23.36 8.73
C TYR A 306 -6.89 -24.01 7.84
N PRO A 307 -6.50 -25.27 8.10
CA PRO A 307 -5.58 -25.96 7.21
C PRO A 307 -6.19 -25.87 5.82
N ALA A 308 -5.45 -25.31 4.87
CA ALA A 308 -5.88 -25.26 3.49
C ALA A 308 -6.19 -26.70 3.10
N GLN A 309 -7.49 -27.03 2.97
CA GLN A 309 -7.87 -28.28 2.34
C GLN A 309 -7.23 -28.26 0.98
N ASN A 310 -6.28 -29.17 0.79
CA ASN A 310 -5.67 -29.45 -0.49
C ASN A 310 -6.82 -29.73 -1.46
N MET A 311 -7.18 -28.74 -2.28
CA MET A 311 -7.89 -28.96 -3.52
C MET A 311 -6.90 -29.63 -4.48
N SER A 312 -6.59 -30.89 -4.18
CA SER A 312 -5.95 -31.81 -5.10
C SER A 312 -7.02 -32.24 -6.09
N ALA A 313 -6.85 -31.81 -7.33
CA ALA A 313 -7.61 -32.33 -8.46
C ALA A 313 -7.35 -33.84 -8.63
N SER A 314 -8.45 -34.58 -8.78
CA SER A 314 -8.63 -35.89 -9.42
C SER A 314 -7.67 -37.07 -9.13
N GLY A 315 -8.26 -38.19 -8.71
CA GLY A 315 -7.67 -39.52 -8.93
C GLY A 315 -8.32 -40.61 -8.09
N SER A 316 -9.18 -41.41 -8.69
CA SER A 316 -9.82 -42.61 -8.14
C SER A 316 -8.82 -43.69 -7.69
N SER A 317 -9.17 -44.42 -6.63
CA SER A 317 -9.19 -45.90 -6.50
C SER A 317 -8.51 -46.47 -5.24
N ASP A 318 -9.36 -47.13 -4.44
CA ASP A 318 -9.17 -48.27 -3.52
C ASP A 318 -7.91 -48.45 -2.66
N GLY A 319 -8.16 -48.69 -1.37
CA GLY A 319 -7.24 -49.40 -0.47
C GLY A 319 -7.28 -48.92 0.97
N SER A 320 -8.24 -49.42 1.75
CA SER A 320 -8.27 -49.33 3.22
C SER A 320 -7.01 -49.90 3.86
N GLU A 321 -6.41 -49.22 4.84
CA GLU A 321 -5.99 -49.80 6.13
C GLU A 321 -5.96 -48.69 7.21
N ALA A 322 -6.55 -48.99 8.35
CA ALA A 322 -6.69 -48.11 9.50
C ALA A 322 -5.35 -47.97 10.23
N SER A 323 -4.79 -46.76 10.25
CA SER A 323 -3.70 -46.39 11.14
C SER A 323 -4.22 -45.40 12.19
N VAL A 324 -4.28 -45.87 13.44
CA VAL A 324 -4.66 -45.09 14.62
C VAL A 324 -3.44 -44.29 15.05
N ASP A 325 -3.16 -43.18 14.36
CA ASP A 325 -2.08 -42.28 14.77
C ASP A 325 -2.65 -41.20 15.69
N SER A 326 -2.14 -41.20 16.92
CA SER A 326 -2.46 -40.29 18.01
C SER A 326 -1.92 -38.90 17.70
N SER A 327 -2.59 -38.19 16.78
CA SER A 327 -2.35 -36.77 16.57
C SER A 327 -2.86 -36.00 17.79
N HIS A 328 -1.93 -35.61 18.67
CA HIS A 328 -2.16 -34.56 19.65
C HIS A 328 -2.56 -33.28 18.91
N GLU A 329 -3.86 -33.11 18.67
CA GLU A 329 -4.43 -31.86 18.20
C GLU A 329 -4.11 -30.79 19.23
N ARG A 330 -3.14 -29.91 18.92
CA ARG A 330 -2.89 -28.73 19.74
C ARG A 330 -4.22 -27.97 19.83
N PRO A 331 -4.70 -27.63 21.04
CA PRO A 331 -5.95 -26.92 21.20
C PRO A 331 -5.91 -25.65 20.35
N LYS A 332 -6.89 -25.51 19.46
CA LYS A 332 -7.03 -24.33 18.60
C LYS A 332 -7.13 -23.11 19.51
N ASN A 333 -6.11 -22.25 19.49
CA ASN A 333 -6.15 -21.03 20.27
C ASN A 333 -7.19 -20.11 19.64
N LEU A 334 -8.39 -20.08 20.23
CA LEU A 334 -9.50 -19.27 19.73
C LEU A 334 -9.33 -17.79 20.04
N GLY A 335 -8.33 -17.41 20.86
CA GLY A 335 -8.12 -16.04 21.32
C GLY A 335 -9.25 -15.52 22.21
N GLN A 336 -8.94 -14.52 23.03
CA GLN A 336 -9.92 -13.77 23.80
C GLN A 336 -10.18 -12.43 23.13
N VAL A 337 -11.45 -12.16 22.84
CA VAL A 337 -11.90 -10.88 22.27
C VAL A 337 -12.08 -9.89 23.42
N CYS A 338 -11.71 -8.62 23.21
CA CYS A 338 -11.93 -7.59 24.21
C CYS A 338 -13.41 -7.54 24.62
N SER A 339 -13.68 -7.69 25.92
CA SER A 339 -15.04 -7.74 26.46
C SER A 339 -15.83 -6.44 26.25
N LYS A 340 -15.15 -5.30 26.12
CA LYS A 340 -15.76 -3.97 25.96
C LYS A 340 -16.05 -3.63 24.50
N CYS A 341 -15.03 -3.56 23.65
CA CYS A 341 -15.20 -3.09 22.26
C CYS A 341 -15.52 -4.20 21.26
N LYS A 342 -15.16 -5.45 21.58
CA LYS A 342 -15.28 -6.60 20.65
C LYS A 342 -14.46 -6.48 19.35
N LEU A 343 -13.66 -5.44 19.17
CA LEU A 343 -12.91 -5.18 17.93
C LEU A 343 -11.56 -5.91 17.86
N VAL A 344 -10.89 -6.10 19.00
CA VAL A 344 -9.54 -6.65 19.06
C VAL A 344 -9.51 -7.99 19.80
N LYS A 345 -8.49 -8.78 19.48
CA LYS A 345 -8.34 -10.16 19.96
C LYS A 345 -6.92 -10.39 20.45
N TYR A 346 -6.79 -11.10 21.57
CA TYR A 346 -5.51 -11.40 22.19
C TYR A 346 -5.38 -12.90 22.45
N CYS A 347 -4.16 -13.43 22.38
CA CYS A 347 -3.94 -14.84 22.71
C CYS A 347 -3.82 -15.10 24.22
N SER A 348 -3.66 -14.05 25.04
CA SER A 348 -3.59 -14.12 26.50
C SER A 348 -4.00 -12.81 27.16
N ALA A 349 -4.36 -12.87 28.46
CA ALA A 349 -4.64 -11.68 29.28
C ALA A 349 -3.42 -10.79 29.48
N GLU A 350 -2.23 -11.37 29.44
CA GLU A 350 -0.97 -10.63 29.51
C GLU A 350 -0.79 -9.71 28.30
N HIS A 351 -1.02 -10.22 27.08
CA HIS A 351 -0.90 -9.41 25.87
C HIS A 351 -1.93 -8.28 25.84
N GLN A 352 -3.13 -8.53 26.36
CA GLN A 352 -4.12 -7.46 26.53
C GLN A 352 -3.64 -6.38 27.50
N ARG A 353 -2.97 -6.74 28.61
CA ARG A 353 -2.40 -5.76 29.54
C ARG A 353 -1.27 -4.96 28.90
N ASN A 354 -0.38 -5.62 28.16
CA ASN A 354 0.75 -4.96 27.48
C ASN A 354 0.25 -3.96 26.42
N ASP A 355 -0.81 -4.30 25.70
CA ASP A 355 -1.44 -3.45 24.69
C ASP A 355 -2.44 -2.43 25.28
N TRP A 356 -2.72 -2.47 26.60
CA TRP A 356 -3.84 -1.73 27.17
C TRP A 356 -3.68 -0.22 27.08
N GLU A 357 -2.46 0.29 27.24
CA GLU A 357 -2.17 1.73 27.17
C GLU A 357 -2.55 2.31 25.81
N GLU A 358 -2.30 1.56 24.75
CA GLU A 358 -2.67 1.87 23.38
C GLU A 358 -4.17 1.67 23.14
N HIS A 359 -4.65 0.45 23.38
CA HIS A 359 -6.02 0.06 23.08
C HIS A 359 -7.06 0.89 23.85
N LYS A 360 -6.80 1.30 25.10
CA LYS A 360 -7.76 2.09 25.88
C LYS A 360 -8.10 3.44 25.21
N ARG A 361 -7.25 3.95 24.30
CA ARG A 361 -7.51 5.18 23.53
C ARG A 361 -8.69 5.03 22.57
N VAL A 362 -8.88 3.83 22.02
CA VAL A 362 -9.95 3.53 21.05
C VAL A 362 -11.06 2.63 21.63
N CYS A 363 -10.83 1.99 22.78
CA CYS A 363 -11.76 1.02 23.37
C CYS A 363 -13.08 1.64 23.89
N VAL A 364 -14.14 1.54 23.10
CA VAL A 364 -15.53 1.94 23.44
C VAL A 364 -16.49 0.76 23.29
N LYS A 365 -17.61 0.79 24.00
CA LYS A 365 -18.66 -0.23 23.85
C LYS A 365 -19.35 0.00 22.49
N PRO A 366 -19.60 -1.04 21.68
CA PRO A 366 -20.38 -0.89 20.46
C PRO A 366 -21.76 -0.30 20.77
N PRO A 367 -22.33 0.53 19.89
CA PRO A 367 -23.74 0.90 19.99
C PRO A 367 -24.58 -0.39 19.98
N CYS A 368 -25.49 -0.52 20.95
CA CYS A 368 -26.38 -1.67 21.10
C CYS A 368 -27.42 -1.73 19.99
#